data_AF-A0A345YFZ2-F1
#
_entry.id   AF-A0A345YFZ2-F1
#
_cell.length_a   1.000
_cell.length_b   1.000
_cell.length_c   1.000
_cell.angle_alpha   90.00
_cell.angle_beta   90.00
_cell.angle_gamma   90.00
#
_symmetry.space_group_name_H-M   'P 1'
#
loop_
_entity.id
_entity.type
_entity.pdbx_description
1 polymer ?
#
loop_
_entity_poly.entity_id
_entity_poly.type
_entity_poly.pdbx_seq_one_letter_code
_entity_poly.pdbx_strand_id
1 'polypeptide(L)'
;MAASYRTKIVDLIPVWGIAVLANGLGGYYRMNRYSSEMRRTLAEWLKLEKYDQQELEAFQIDRLRYIARVAYTTPYYKKVFAKVGFDPEKITSLDDIKRLPVLGKDDLRQHGAEMIVTSNKAPRIKRHSSGTTGQPVTFYQPKRMAFAQGYAMLYQFYSWFGFSPLGRRATMAGRYMGHKPRGVVIRNYFENQLLLGVHSLSTLSVQDYMSALEKFSPELLQAHPLPC
;
A
#
# COMPACT_ATOMS: atom_id res chain seq x y z
N MET A 1 14.20 18.71 -15.42
CA MET A 1 12.91 18.21 -14.89
C MET A 1 12.12 19.40 -14.35
N ALA A 2 11.06 19.83 -15.01
CA ALA A 2 10.27 20.97 -14.55
C ALA A 2 9.64 20.63 -13.19
N ALA A 3 10.07 21.34 -12.14
CA ALA A 3 9.44 21.29 -10.82
C ALA A 3 7.93 21.52 -11.01
N SER A 4 7.13 20.49 -10.72
CA SER A 4 5.67 20.59 -10.77
C SER A 4 5.24 21.82 -9.97
N TYR A 5 4.27 22.59 -10.45
CA TYR A 5 3.75 23.77 -9.75
C TYR A 5 3.49 23.51 -8.24
N ARG A 6 3.12 22.28 -7.88
CA ARG A 6 2.95 21.81 -6.51
C ARG A 6 4.22 21.85 -5.66
N THR A 7 5.40 21.51 -6.20
CA THR A 7 6.65 21.53 -5.44
C THR A 7 7.09 22.96 -5.11
N LYS A 8 6.92 23.89 -6.08
CA LYS A 8 7.20 25.32 -5.87
C LYS A 8 6.37 25.92 -4.73
N ILE A 9 5.11 25.52 -4.58
CA ILE A 9 4.28 25.96 -3.45
C ILE A 9 4.85 25.43 -2.13
N VAL A 10 5.21 24.15 -2.07
CA VAL A 10 5.75 23.56 -0.83
C VAL A 10 7.07 24.22 -0.40
N ASP A 11 7.88 24.67 -1.35
CA ASP A 11 9.10 25.44 -1.06
C ASP A 11 8.84 26.77 -0.36
N LEU A 12 7.70 27.41 -0.63
CA LEU A 12 7.30 28.67 0.01
C LEU A 12 6.73 28.46 1.42
N ILE A 13 6.26 27.26 1.75
CA ILE A 13 5.67 26.97 3.06
C ILE A 13 6.80 26.89 4.11
N PRO A 14 6.72 27.62 5.23
CA PRO A 14 7.69 27.48 6.32
C PRO A 14 7.55 26.11 7.00
N VAL A 15 8.62 25.62 7.62
CA VAL A 15 8.66 24.26 8.20
C VAL A 15 7.51 24.00 9.19
N TRP A 16 7.15 24.99 10.01
CA TRP A 16 6.00 24.88 10.93
C TRP A 16 4.67 24.67 10.18
N GLY A 17 4.50 25.31 9.02
CA GLY A 17 3.30 25.15 8.18
C GLY A 17 3.23 23.75 7.57
N ILE A 18 4.39 23.21 7.14
CA ILE A 18 4.49 21.83 6.67
C ILE A 18 4.15 20.87 7.83
N ALA A 19 4.59 21.16 9.05
CA ALA A 19 4.27 20.35 10.23
C ALA A 19 2.76 20.34 10.56
N VAL A 20 2.07 21.48 10.46
CA VAL A 20 0.61 21.56 10.63
C VAL A 20 -0.09 20.70 9.58
N LEU A 21 0.27 20.84 8.29
CA LEU A 21 -0.31 20.05 7.21
C LEU A 21 -0.05 18.55 7.37
N ALA A 22 1.17 18.18 7.77
CA ALA A 22 1.56 16.80 8.00
C ALA A 22 0.74 16.17 9.15
N ASN A 23 0.49 16.90 10.23
CA ASN A 23 -0.33 16.42 11.34
C ASN A 23 -1.82 16.35 10.97
N GLY A 24 -2.36 17.32 10.24
CA GLY A 24 -3.74 17.25 9.73
C GLY A 24 -3.96 16.03 8.82
N LEU A 25 -3.05 15.80 7.88
CA LEU A 25 -3.05 14.59 7.06
C LEU A 25 -2.83 13.33 7.90
N GLY A 26 -1.96 13.39 8.91
CA GLY A 26 -1.70 12.31 9.86
C GLY A 26 -2.95 11.88 10.62
N GLY A 27 -3.77 12.83 11.08
CA GLY A 27 -5.06 12.53 11.72
C GLY A 27 -6.03 11.83 10.77
N TYR A 28 -6.21 12.37 9.56
CA TYR A 28 -7.02 11.73 8.52
C TYR A 28 -6.54 10.30 8.21
N TYR A 29 -5.23 10.12 8.03
CA TYR A 29 -4.64 8.82 7.76
C TYR A 29 -4.77 7.88 8.95
N ARG A 30 -4.62 8.36 10.19
CA ARG A 30 -4.81 7.54 11.39
C ARG A 30 -6.19 6.88 11.39
N MET A 31 -7.24 7.66 11.12
CA MET A 31 -8.61 7.18 11.10
C MET A 31 -8.85 6.12 10.01
N ASN A 32 -8.26 6.28 8.82
CA ASN A 32 -8.46 5.36 7.71
C ASN A 32 -7.55 4.11 7.79
N ARG A 33 -6.31 4.27 8.26
CA ARG A 33 -5.28 3.21 8.33
C ARG A 33 -5.44 2.32 9.55
N TYR A 34 -5.75 2.89 10.72
CA TYR A 34 -5.89 2.16 11.98
C TYR A 34 -7.37 1.99 12.37
N SER A 35 -8.19 1.69 11.37
CA SER A 35 -9.62 1.45 11.55
C SER A 35 -9.90 0.15 12.31
N SER A 36 -11.14 -0.03 12.77
CA SER A 36 -11.62 -1.33 13.31
C SER A 36 -11.47 -2.46 12.28
N GLU A 37 -11.74 -2.17 11.01
CA GLU A 37 -11.56 -3.12 9.91
C GLU A 37 -10.09 -3.58 9.77
N MET A 38 -9.12 -2.66 9.88
CA MET A 38 -7.70 -3.01 9.84
C MET A 38 -7.35 -3.99 10.96
N ARG A 39 -7.75 -3.67 12.20
CA ARG A 39 -7.47 -4.51 13.38
C ARG A 39 -8.09 -5.90 13.25
N ARG A 40 -9.33 -5.98 12.77
CA ARG A 40 -10.01 -7.24 12.50
C ARG A 40 -9.27 -8.06 11.44
N THR A 41 -8.92 -7.43 10.31
CA THR A 41 -8.19 -8.10 9.22
C THR A 41 -6.83 -8.60 9.68
N LEU A 42 -6.08 -7.79 10.43
CA LEU A 42 -4.79 -8.19 10.99
C LEU A 42 -4.95 -9.37 11.96
N ALA A 43 -5.93 -9.34 12.86
CA ALA A 43 -6.19 -10.44 13.77
C ALA A 43 -6.61 -11.73 13.06
N GLU A 44 -7.37 -11.62 11.97
CA GLU A 44 -7.71 -12.75 11.10
C GLU A 44 -6.45 -13.32 10.44
N TRP A 45 -5.59 -12.49 9.86
CA TRP A 45 -4.38 -12.95 9.16
C TRP A 45 -3.32 -13.53 10.09
N LEU A 46 -3.13 -12.97 11.28
CA LEU A 46 -2.24 -13.56 12.31
C LEU A 46 -2.72 -14.93 12.80
N LYS A 47 -4.01 -15.26 12.67
CA LYS A 47 -4.50 -16.61 12.94
C LYS A 47 -4.14 -17.57 11.81
N LEU A 48 -4.22 -17.12 10.55
CA LEU A 48 -3.85 -17.92 9.38
C LEU A 48 -2.37 -18.33 9.40
N GLU A 49 -1.50 -17.53 9.99
CA GLU A 49 -0.08 -17.89 10.16
C GLU A 49 0.15 -19.12 11.06
N LYS A 50 -0.86 -19.51 11.85
CA LYS A 50 -0.79 -20.67 12.75
C LYS A 50 -1.36 -21.94 12.14
N TYR A 51 -1.93 -21.84 10.94
CA TYR A 51 -2.53 -22.98 10.27
C TYR A 51 -1.43 -23.96 9.88
N ASP A 52 -1.72 -25.25 9.99
CA ASP A 52 -0.90 -26.25 9.35
C ASP A 52 -1.08 -26.23 7.82
N GLN A 53 -0.29 -27.05 7.12
CA GLN A 53 -0.31 -27.10 5.66
C GLN A 53 -1.69 -27.47 5.11
N GLN A 54 -2.40 -28.41 5.74
CA GLN A 54 -3.70 -28.89 5.26
C GLN A 54 -4.80 -27.86 5.50
N GLU A 55 -4.81 -27.23 6.67
CA GLU A 55 -5.70 -26.13 7.02
C GLU A 55 -5.50 -24.94 6.06
N LEU A 56 -4.24 -24.59 5.79
CA LEU A 56 -3.90 -23.50 4.89
C LEU A 56 -4.33 -23.79 3.46
N GLU A 57 -4.09 -25.01 2.95
CA GLU A 57 -4.50 -25.40 1.61
C GLU A 57 -6.03 -25.40 1.46
N ALA A 58 -6.76 -25.95 2.44
CA ALA A 58 -8.21 -25.92 2.45
C ALA A 58 -8.76 -24.48 2.44
N PHE A 59 -8.16 -23.59 3.24
CA PHE A 59 -8.50 -22.16 3.24
C PHE A 59 -8.21 -21.51 1.88
N GLN A 60 -7.06 -21.79 1.26
CA GLN A 60 -6.70 -21.23 -0.04
C GLN A 60 -7.63 -21.70 -1.15
N ILE A 61 -8.05 -22.97 -1.15
CA ILE A 61 -9.02 -23.52 -2.11
C ILE A 61 -10.38 -22.81 -1.95
N ASP A 62 -10.89 -22.64 -0.73
CA ASP A 62 -12.14 -21.92 -0.50
C ASP A 62 -12.05 -20.44 -0.97
N ARG A 63 -10.95 -19.76 -0.63
CA ARG A 63 -10.70 -18.40 -1.08
C ARG A 63 -10.57 -18.30 -2.60
N LEU A 64 -9.94 -19.28 -3.25
CA LEU A 64 -9.80 -19.35 -4.70
C LEU A 64 -11.17 -19.51 -5.37
N ARG A 65 -12.03 -20.42 -4.88
CA ARG A 65 -13.42 -20.55 -5.34
C ARG A 65 -14.18 -19.24 -5.22
N TYR A 66 -14.09 -18.58 -4.06
CA TYR A 66 -14.73 -17.29 -3.84
C TYR A 66 -14.26 -16.23 -4.84
N ILE A 67 -12.94 -16.09 -5.03
CA ILE A 67 -12.37 -15.11 -5.98
C ILE A 67 -12.78 -15.44 -7.41
N ALA A 68 -12.76 -16.72 -7.80
CA ALA A 68 -13.17 -17.17 -9.12
C ALA A 68 -14.66 -16.91 -9.39
N ARG A 69 -15.55 -17.15 -8.42
CA ARG A 69 -16.98 -16.79 -8.51
C ARG A 69 -17.17 -15.30 -8.74
N VAL A 70 -16.46 -14.47 -7.98
CA VAL A 70 -16.51 -13.01 -8.14
C VAL A 70 -15.96 -12.61 -9.51
N ALA A 71 -14.85 -13.19 -9.96
CA ALA A 71 -14.27 -12.94 -11.28
C ALA A 71 -15.28 -13.28 -12.39
N TYR A 72 -15.97 -14.43 -12.30
CA TYR A 72 -17.01 -14.87 -13.22
C TYR A 72 -18.21 -13.92 -13.33
N THR A 73 -18.36 -12.95 -12.43
CA THR A 73 -19.37 -11.89 -12.59
C THR A 73 -18.99 -10.82 -13.62
N THR A 74 -17.73 -10.78 -14.04
CA THR A 74 -17.19 -9.73 -14.92
C THR A 74 -17.11 -10.21 -16.38
N PRO A 75 -17.39 -9.34 -17.37
CA PRO A 75 -17.38 -9.73 -18.79
C PRO A 75 -16.08 -10.40 -19.26
N TYR A 76 -14.91 -9.91 -18.82
CA TYR A 76 -13.63 -10.48 -19.24
C TYR A 76 -13.47 -11.93 -18.77
N TYR A 77 -13.65 -12.18 -17.47
CA TYR A 77 -13.44 -13.51 -16.91
C TYR A 77 -14.52 -14.51 -17.31
N LYS A 78 -15.75 -14.07 -17.61
CA LYS A 78 -16.74 -14.95 -18.27
C LYS A 78 -16.21 -15.54 -19.58
N LYS A 79 -15.62 -14.70 -20.44
CA LYS A 79 -15.04 -15.13 -21.72
C LYS A 79 -13.84 -16.04 -21.52
N VAL A 80 -12.92 -15.67 -20.60
CA VAL A 80 -11.72 -16.47 -20.30
C VAL A 80 -12.10 -17.84 -19.76
N PHE A 81 -13.04 -17.91 -18.81
CA PHE A 81 -13.46 -19.16 -18.20
C PHE A 81 -14.17 -20.07 -19.20
N ALA A 82 -15.06 -19.51 -20.04
CA ALA A 82 -15.71 -20.25 -21.10
C ALA A 82 -14.72 -20.86 -22.11
N LYS A 83 -13.66 -20.12 -22.49
CA LYS A 83 -12.65 -20.58 -23.45
C LYS A 83 -11.89 -21.83 -22.99
N VAL A 84 -11.66 -21.97 -21.69
CA VAL A 84 -10.86 -23.09 -21.12
C VAL A 84 -11.72 -24.07 -20.30
N GLY A 85 -13.05 -23.93 -20.37
CA GLY A 85 -14.00 -24.74 -19.60
C GLY A 85 -13.77 -24.67 -18.09
N PHE A 86 -13.38 -23.50 -17.57
CA PHE A 86 -13.13 -23.28 -16.15
C PHE A 86 -14.43 -23.01 -15.41
N ASP A 87 -14.69 -23.79 -14.37
CA ASP A 87 -15.87 -23.65 -13.52
C ASP A 87 -15.42 -23.40 -12.08
N PRO A 88 -15.73 -22.23 -11.48
CA PRO A 88 -15.39 -21.91 -10.11
C PRO A 88 -15.85 -22.96 -9.08
N GLU A 89 -16.95 -23.67 -9.33
CA GLU A 89 -17.47 -24.68 -8.39
C GLU A 89 -16.65 -25.98 -8.42
N LYS A 90 -15.93 -26.24 -9.51
CA LYS A 90 -15.18 -27.49 -9.72
C LYS A 90 -13.72 -27.41 -9.26
N ILE A 91 -13.30 -26.29 -8.68
CA ILE A 91 -11.95 -26.15 -8.13
C ILE A 91 -11.82 -27.10 -6.95
N THR A 92 -10.87 -28.02 -6.99
CA THR A 92 -10.59 -29.01 -5.93
C THR A 92 -9.15 -28.99 -5.46
N SER A 93 -8.26 -28.33 -6.23
CA SER A 93 -6.86 -28.14 -5.88
C SER A 93 -6.40 -26.73 -6.27
N LEU A 94 -5.27 -26.29 -5.70
CA LEU A 94 -4.64 -25.04 -6.12
C LEU A 94 -4.12 -25.11 -7.56
N ASP A 95 -3.81 -26.31 -8.05
CA ASP A 95 -3.31 -26.54 -9.40
C ASP A 95 -4.35 -26.26 -10.50
N ASP A 96 -5.65 -26.26 -10.15
CA ASP A 96 -6.70 -25.88 -11.10
C ASP A 96 -6.51 -24.47 -11.67
N ILE A 97 -5.87 -23.56 -10.92
CA ILE A 97 -5.59 -22.20 -11.38
C ILE A 97 -4.66 -22.18 -12.61
N LYS A 98 -3.82 -23.20 -12.80
CA LYS A 98 -2.88 -23.30 -13.93
C LYS A 98 -3.59 -23.45 -15.28
N ARG A 99 -4.88 -23.80 -15.27
CA ARG A 99 -5.73 -23.85 -16.48
C ARG A 99 -6.08 -22.47 -17.00
N LEU A 100 -5.98 -21.43 -16.17
CA LEU A 100 -6.26 -20.06 -16.55
C LEU A 100 -5.03 -19.43 -17.24
N PRO A 101 -5.21 -18.66 -18.32
CA PRO A 101 -4.10 -17.92 -18.92
C PRO A 101 -3.58 -16.86 -17.95
N VAL A 102 -2.27 -16.61 -18.00
CA VAL A 102 -1.64 -15.55 -17.21
C VAL A 102 -2.10 -14.19 -17.72
N LEU A 103 -2.57 -13.34 -16.81
CA LEU A 103 -3.01 -11.98 -17.11
C LEU A 103 -1.81 -11.04 -17.32
N GLY A 104 -1.70 -10.45 -18.51
CA GLY A 104 -0.63 -9.52 -18.87
C GLY A 104 -0.98 -8.04 -18.66
N LYS A 105 0.03 -7.17 -18.84
CA LYS A 105 -0.19 -5.70 -18.82
C LYS A 105 -1.05 -5.22 -19.99
N ASP A 106 -0.94 -5.87 -21.15
CA ASP A 106 -1.72 -5.50 -22.33
C ASP A 106 -3.19 -5.88 -22.20
N ASP A 107 -3.49 -7.03 -21.58
CA ASP A 107 -4.88 -7.38 -21.22
C ASP A 107 -5.50 -6.31 -20.33
N LEU A 108 -4.76 -5.80 -19.33
CA LEU A 108 -5.25 -4.73 -18.45
C LEU A 108 -5.48 -3.42 -19.21
N ARG A 109 -4.67 -3.11 -20.23
CA ARG A 109 -4.85 -1.91 -21.06
C ARG A 109 -6.08 -2.02 -21.95
N GLN A 110 -6.26 -3.18 -22.59
CA GLN A 110 -7.32 -3.42 -23.57
C GLN A 110 -8.68 -3.72 -22.91
N HIS A 111 -8.67 -4.53 -21.85
CA HIS A 111 -9.87 -5.10 -21.24
C HIS A 111 -10.06 -4.72 -19.76
N GLY A 112 -9.24 -3.82 -19.22
CA GLY A 112 -9.28 -3.48 -17.78
C GLY A 112 -10.66 -3.02 -17.29
N ALA A 113 -11.46 -2.35 -18.13
CA ALA A 113 -12.83 -1.95 -17.79
C ALA A 113 -13.79 -3.16 -17.69
N GLU A 114 -13.59 -4.19 -18.51
CA GLU A 114 -14.37 -5.44 -18.51
C GLU A 114 -14.06 -6.34 -17.30
N MET A 115 -12.96 -6.09 -16.58
CA MET A 115 -12.57 -6.82 -15.37
C MET A 115 -13.15 -6.21 -14.09
N ILE A 116 -13.87 -5.10 -14.21
CA ILE A 116 -14.40 -4.37 -13.08
C ILE A 116 -15.72 -5.01 -12.62
N VAL A 117 -15.77 -5.49 -11.38
CA VAL A 117 -17.03 -5.91 -10.74
C VAL A 117 -17.93 -4.68 -10.60
N THR A 118 -19.09 -4.66 -11.25
CA THR A 118 -20.01 -3.49 -11.25
C THR A 118 -21.08 -3.57 -10.17
N SER A 119 -21.38 -4.76 -9.66
CA SER A 119 -22.38 -4.97 -8.60
C SER A 119 -22.01 -4.31 -7.27
N ASN A 120 -20.71 -4.14 -7.00
CA ASN A 120 -20.22 -3.55 -5.76
C ASN A 120 -20.03 -2.03 -5.88
N LYS A 121 -20.84 -1.24 -5.14
CA LYS A 121 -20.75 0.24 -5.13
C LYS A 121 -19.74 0.81 -4.14
N ALA A 122 -18.90 -0.02 -3.51
CA ALA A 122 -17.88 0.45 -2.57
C ALA A 122 -16.92 1.45 -3.23
N PRO A 123 -16.45 2.47 -2.48
CA PRO A 123 -15.57 3.51 -3.01
C PRO A 123 -14.24 2.92 -3.50
N ARG A 124 -13.77 3.44 -4.63
CA ARG A 124 -12.54 2.99 -5.29
C ARG A 124 -11.60 4.15 -5.52
N ILE A 125 -10.32 3.84 -5.53
CA ILE A 125 -9.27 4.79 -5.80
C ILE A 125 -8.65 4.40 -7.14
N LYS A 126 -8.67 5.34 -8.08
CA LYS A 126 -7.97 5.20 -9.36
C LYS A 126 -6.47 5.26 -9.11
N ARG A 127 -5.74 4.31 -9.68
CA ARG A 127 -4.28 4.17 -9.59
C ARG A 127 -3.69 4.03 -10.98
N HIS A 128 -2.42 4.40 -11.07
CA HIS A 128 -1.61 4.26 -12.27
C HIS A 128 -0.35 3.49 -11.91
N SER A 129 0.07 2.55 -12.76
CA SER A 129 1.39 1.94 -12.58
C SER A 129 2.48 2.96 -12.86
N SER A 130 3.52 2.97 -12.03
CA SER A 130 4.75 3.72 -12.26
C SER A 130 5.61 2.97 -13.28
N GLY A 131 5.16 2.91 -14.53
CA GLY A 131 5.87 2.21 -15.60
C GLY A 131 7.03 3.04 -16.15
N THR A 132 8.22 2.43 -16.22
CA THR A 132 9.40 2.97 -16.93
C THR A 132 9.24 2.92 -18.46
N THR A 133 8.31 2.13 -18.98
CA THR A 133 8.09 1.87 -20.41
C THR A 133 7.09 2.82 -21.09
N GLY A 134 6.83 4.00 -20.50
CA GLY A 134 6.04 5.08 -21.11
C GLY A 134 4.51 4.91 -21.17
N GLN A 135 3.97 3.69 -21.00
CA GLN A 135 2.51 3.46 -21.01
C GLN A 135 1.98 2.96 -19.65
N PRO A 136 1.52 3.87 -18.77
CA PRO A 136 0.98 3.50 -17.46
C PRO A 136 -0.33 2.72 -17.60
N VAL A 137 -0.49 1.69 -16.78
CA VAL A 137 -1.73 0.92 -16.68
C VAL A 137 -2.60 1.58 -15.62
N THR A 138 -3.85 1.86 -15.97
CA THR A 138 -4.84 2.40 -15.03
C THR A 138 -5.63 1.25 -14.40
N PHE A 139 -5.73 1.24 -13.08
CA PHE A 139 -6.52 0.25 -12.35
C PHE A 139 -7.25 0.87 -11.17
N TYR A 140 -8.25 0.16 -10.64
CA TYR A 140 -9.08 0.63 -9.55
C TYR A 140 -8.94 -0.28 -8.34
N GLN A 141 -8.57 0.32 -7.21
CA GLN A 141 -8.43 -0.40 -5.94
C GLN A 141 -9.56 0.00 -4.99
N PRO A 142 -10.25 -0.95 -4.34
CA PRO A 142 -11.20 -0.61 -3.27
C PRO A 142 -10.53 0.21 -2.17
N LYS A 143 -11.20 1.26 -1.66
CA LYS A 143 -10.65 2.13 -0.60
C LYS A 143 -10.20 1.31 0.62
N ARG A 144 -10.98 0.30 1.02
CA ARG A 144 -10.63 -0.62 2.12
C ARG A 144 -9.29 -1.33 1.90
N MET A 145 -8.99 -1.71 0.66
CA MET A 145 -7.76 -2.40 0.32
C MET A 145 -6.57 -1.43 0.36
N ALA A 146 -6.77 -0.20 -0.13
CA ALA A 146 -5.75 0.84 -0.11
C ALA A 146 -5.36 1.33 1.29
N PHE A 147 -6.25 1.17 2.29
CA PHE A 147 -6.00 1.58 3.66
C PHE A 147 -6.00 0.40 4.62
N ALA A 148 -7.17 -0.06 5.05
CA ALA A 148 -7.30 -1.06 6.12
C ALA A 148 -6.54 -2.36 5.83
N GLN A 149 -6.79 -3.02 4.69
CA GLN A 149 -6.14 -4.29 4.38
C GLN A 149 -4.65 -4.11 4.05
N GLY A 150 -4.28 -3.04 3.34
CA GLY A 150 -2.88 -2.73 3.05
C GLY A 150 -2.06 -2.49 4.32
N TYR A 151 -2.64 -1.84 5.33
CA TYR A 151 -1.98 -1.63 6.62
C TYR A 151 -2.01 -2.87 7.51
N ALA A 152 -3.05 -3.70 7.44
CA ALA A 152 -3.03 -5.01 8.07
C ALA A 152 -1.88 -5.86 7.53
N MET A 153 -1.66 -5.87 6.21
CA MET A 153 -0.55 -6.60 5.57
C MET A 153 0.81 -6.10 6.03
N LEU A 154 0.96 -4.76 6.06
CA LEU A 154 2.19 -4.13 6.49
C LEU A 154 2.52 -4.46 7.95
N TYR A 155 1.53 -4.40 8.84
CA TYR A 155 1.75 -4.68 10.26
C TYR A 155 1.81 -6.16 10.60
N GLN A 156 1.23 -7.03 9.78
CA GLN A 156 1.51 -8.46 9.84
C GLN A 156 3.01 -8.70 9.59
N PHE A 157 3.55 -8.19 8.47
CA PHE A 157 4.97 -8.28 8.15
C PHE A 157 5.87 -7.65 9.24
N TYR A 158 5.50 -6.47 9.75
CA TYR A 158 6.27 -5.81 10.82
C TYR A 158 6.23 -6.54 12.15
N SER A 159 5.16 -7.29 12.42
CA SER A 159 5.06 -8.08 13.66
C SER A 159 6.12 -9.17 13.73
N TRP A 160 6.57 -9.70 12.59
CA TRP A 160 7.68 -10.67 12.52
C TRP A 160 9.01 -10.12 13.05
N PHE A 161 9.16 -8.79 13.07
CA PHE A 161 10.34 -8.10 13.61
C PHE A 161 10.06 -7.44 14.96
N GLY A 162 8.94 -7.78 15.61
CA GLY A 162 8.57 -7.24 16.92
C GLY A 162 7.97 -5.83 16.89
N PHE A 163 7.61 -5.30 15.73
CA PHE A 163 7.04 -3.95 15.63
C PHE A 163 5.52 -3.96 15.68
N SER A 164 4.97 -3.06 16.49
CA SER A 164 3.52 -2.92 16.69
C SER A 164 2.93 -1.72 15.93
N PRO A 165 1.62 -1.75 15.60
CA PRO A 165 0.92 -0.59 15.11
C PRO A 165 1.07 0.62 16.02
N LEU A 166 1.43 1.78 15.45
CA LEU A 166 1.67 3.04 16.17
C LEU A 166 2.89 3.04 17.11
N GLY A 167 3.79 2.05 17.00
CA GLY A 167 5.15 2.13 17.54
C GLY A 167 5.93 3.33 16.99
N ARG A 168 6.98 3.75 17.69
CA ARG A 168 7.77 4.92 17.28
C ARG A 168 8.47 4.63 15.95
N ARG A 169 8.14 5.38 14.90
CA ARG A 169 8.68 5.13 13.56
C ARG A 169 9.31 6.35 12.94
N ALA A 170 10.52 6.23 12.43
CA ALA A 170 11.13 7.22 11.56
C ALA A 170 10.95 6.82 10.09
N THR A 171 10.65 7.78 9.22
CA THR A 171 10.47 7.54 7.78
C THR A 171 11.25 8.56 6.97
N MET A 172 12.18 8.03 6.18
CA MET A 172 12.99 8.70 5.16
C MET A 172 12.52 8.20 3.79
N ALA A 173 11.33 8.63 3.36
CA ALA A 173 10.74 8.22 2.10
C ALA A 173 10.62 9.41 1.12
N GLY A 174 10.36 9.12 -0.16
CA GLY A 174 10.36 10.10 -1.25
C GLY A 174 9.29 11.20 -1.21
N ARG A 175 8.57 11.40 -0.08
CA ARG A 175 7.61 12.50 0.06
C ARG A 175 8.36 13.83 0.00
N TYR A 176 8.00 14.66 -0.97
CA TYR A 176 8.56 16.00 -1.09
C TYR A 176 8.04 16.90 0.03
N MET A 177 8.94 17.45 0.83
CA MET A 177 8.64 18.35 1.95
C MET A 177 9.31 19.71 1.77
N GLY A 178 9.57 20.10 0.51
CA GLY A 178 10.28 21.32 0.17
C GLY A 178 11.80 21.16 0.23
N HIS A 179 12.48 22.03 -0.48
CA HIS A 179 13.94 22.18 -0.43
C HIS A 179 14.32 23.20 0.64
N LYS A 180 14.89 22.74 1.75
CA LYS A 180 15.28 23.59 2.89
C LYS A 180 16.76 23.38 3.21
N PRO A 181 17.55 24.44 3.44
CA PRO A 181 19.01 24.31 3.63
C PRO A 181 19.43 23.37 4.77
N ARG A 182 18.67 23.35 5.87
CA ARG A 182 18.88 22.46 7.03
C ARG A 182 18.03 21.19 7.01
N GLY A 183 17.43 20.86 5.87
CA GLY A 183 16.50 19.74 5.79
C GLY A 183 15.15 20.02 6.46
N VAL A 184 14.33 18.97 6.54
CA VAL A 184 12.98 19.03 7.11
C VAL A 184 12.78 17.84 8.03
N VAL A 185 12.60 18.14 9.32
CA VAL A 185 12.25 17.18 10.37
C VAL A 185 10.86 17.52 10.87
N ILE A 186 9.92 16.59 10.74
CA ILE A 186 8.53 16.80 11.17
C ILE A 186 8.09 15.67 12.08
N ARG A 187 7.58 16.03 13.25
CA ARG A 187 6.88 15.11 14.14
C ARG A 187 5.41 15.01 13.74
N ASN A 188 4.99 13.83 13.28
CA ASN A 188 3.59 13.48 13.08
C ASN A 188 3.07 12.75 14.33
N TYR A 189 2.37 13.47 15.18
CA TYR A 189 1.88 12.98 16.47
C TYR A 189 0.81 11.90 16.31
N PHE A 190 -0.06 12.01 15.30
CA PHE A 190 -1.17 11.08 15.09
C PHE A 190 -0.72 9.67 14.67
N GLU A 191 0.44 9.52 14.05
CA GLU A 191 0.98 8.20 13.70
C GLU A 191 2.21 7.82 14.53
N ASN A 192 2.54 8.59 15.57
CA ASN A 192 3.77 8.41 16.34
C ASN A 192 5.01 8.32 15.42
N GLN A 193 5.06 9.18 14.41
CA GLN A 193 6.04 9.10 13.32
C GLN A 193 6.95 10.33 13.28
N LEU A 194 8.23 10.13 12.96
CA LEU A 194 9.19 11.17 12.58
C LEU A 194 9.39 11.14 11.06
N LEU A 195 9.10 12.23 10.38
CA LEU A 195 9.25 12.38 8.94
C LEU A 195 10.54 13.17 8.66
N LEU A 196 11.40 12.58 7.83
CA LEU A 196 12.70 13.14 7.47
C LEU A 196 12.75 13.36 5.96
N GLY A 197 13.05 14.60 5.54
CA GLY A 197 13.03 15.00 4.14
C GLY A 197 14.24 14.52 3.35
N VAL A 198 14.09 13.49 2.52
CA VAL A 198 15.19 12.94 1.70
C VAL A 198 15.65 13.92 0.60
N HIS A 199 14.73 14.72 0.05
CA HIS A 199 15.04 15.70 -1.03
C HIS A 199 15.88 16.90 -0.59
N SER A 200 16.06 17.06 0.73
CA SER A 200 16.91 18.10 1.32
C SER A 200 18.11 17.50 2.05
N LEU A 201 18.46 16.24 1.74
CA LEU A 201 19.59 15.57 2.37
C LEU A 201 20.90 16.20 1.90
N SER A 202 21.62 16.78 2.85
CA SER A 202 22.92 17.43 2.73
C SER A 202 23.76 17.15 3.99
N THR A 203 25.06 17.39 3.93
CA THR A 203 25.97 17.24 5.09
C THR A 203 25.49 18.02 6.32
N LEU A 204 24.90 19.20 6.12
CA LEU A 204 24.32 20.02 7.20
C LEU A 204 23.06 19.37 7.79
N SER A 205 22.13 18.90 6.95
CA SER A 205 20.89 18.29 7.42
C SER A 205 21.07 16.95 8.12
N VAL A 206 22.15 16.21 7.82
CA VAL A 206 22.42 14.89 8.42
C VAL A 206 22.62 15.03 9.92
N GLN A 207 23.33 16.06 10.39
CA GLN A 207 23.53 16.30 11.82
C GLN A 207 22.20 16.55 12.55
N ASP A 208 21.33 17.38 11.95
CA ASP A 208 19.99 17.65 12.48
C ASP A 208 19.12 16.39 12.48
N TYR A 209 19.21 15.55 11.45
CA TYR A 209 18.45 14.30 11.35
C TYR A 209 18.93 13.26 12.37
N MET A 210 20.25 13.12 12.57
CA MET A 210 20.82 12.23 13.59
C MET A 210 20.37 12.66 14.98
N SER A 211 20.48 13.94 15.31
CA SER A 211 20.03 14.49 16.59
C SER A 211 18.53 14.25 16.81
N ALA A 212 17.71 14.40 15.76
CA ALA A 212 16.29 14.14 15.84
C ALA A 212 15.96 12.65 16.01
N LEU A 213 16.71 11.76 15.36
CA LEU A 213 16.56 10.31 15.48
C LEU A 213 16.94 9.84 16.88
N GLU A 214 18.06 10.30 17.44
CA GLU A 214 18.48 9.99 18.80
C GLU A 214 17.44 10.43 19.83
N LYS A 215 16.97 11.69 19.72
CA LYS A 215 15.94 12.22 20.61
C LYS A 215 14.62 11.46 20.49
N PHE A 216 14.23 11.08 19.27
CA PHE A 216 12.97 10.40 19.03
C PHE A 216 13.02 8.92 19.43
N SER A 217 14.21 8.29 19.29
CA SER A 217 14.49 6.88 19.53
C SER A 217 13.44 5.98 18.84
N PRO A 218 13.41 5.97 17.49
CA PRO A 218 12.46 5.15 16.75
C PRO A 218 12.74 3.66 16.96
N GLU A 219 11.68 2.88 17.08
CA GLU A 219 11.75 1.42 17.01
C GLU A 219 12.03 0.96 15.57
N LEU A 220 11.40 1.64 14.59
CA LEU A 220 11.50 1.29 13.17
C LEU A 220 11.98 2.47 12.33
N LEU A 221 12.98 2.24 11.49
CA LEU A 221 13.42 3.17 10.44
C LEU A 221 12.99 2.66 9.05
N GLN A 222 12.11 3.42 8.38
CA GLN A 222 11.69 3.15 7.01
C GLN A 222 12.46 4.05 6.04
N ALA A 223 13.25 3.47 5.15
CA ALA A 223 13.96 4.21 4.10
C ALA A 223 13.98 3.41 2.80
N HIS A 224 14.14 4.10 1.68
CA HIS A 224 14.57 3.43 0.44
C HIS A 224 16.08 3.22 0.51
N PRO A 225 16.59 2.00 0.25
CA PRO A 225 18.01 1.84 0.04
C PRO A 225 18.41 2.67 -1.18
N LEU A 226 19.52 3.40 -1.09
CA LEU A 226 20.12 4.00 -2.27
C LEU A 226 20.64 2.86 -3.16
N PRO A 227 20.47 2.93 -4.49
CA PRO A 227 21.21 2.03 -5.37
C PRO A 227 22.70 2.29 -5.13
N CYS A 228 23.41 1.24 -4.73
CA CYS A 228 24.87 1.24 -4.60
C CYS A 228 25.53 1.56 -5.95
#